data_AF-A0A4Z0QZ47-F1
#
_entry.id   AF-A0A4Z0QZ47-F1
#
_cell.length_a   1.000
_cell.length_b   1.000
_cell.length_c   1.000
_cell.angle_alpha   90.00
_cell.angle_beta   90.00
_cell.angle_gamma   90.00
#
_symmetry.space_group_name_H-M   'P 1'
#
loop_
_entity.id
_entity.type
_entity.pdbx_description
1 polymer ?
#
loop_
_entity_poly.entity_id
_entity_poly.type
_entity_poly.pdbx_seq_one_letter_code
_entity_poly.pdbx_strand_id
1 'polypeptide(L)'
;MRIYVLSRRKLVLLFLFLLTTGGVLAITQSSLTAPSLVRAPGTYYMANTQEKTIALTFDDGPDPIDTPDILTILKEKNVRATFFVLGQAVQANPHLVKRLVMEGHEIGNHSFNHDYQQRRLVEEIKQTDQEVFASTGVHTYFYRPPGGFLSKNQLETVKKNGHIVALWSVDSKDWRNPGVKQIVDNVMKNVFPGAIILLHDGGYQRTQTVKALGPIIDALRDRGYRMVTLSELKMLDSEIK
;
A
#
# COMPACT_ATOMS: atom_id res chain seq x y z
N MET A 1 45.32 -54.62 36.88
CA MET A 1 44.39 -53.53 36.54
C MET A 1 43.12 -54.17 35.95
N ARG A 2 41.96 -54.08 36.63
CA ARG A 2 40.71 -54.76 36.21
C ARG A 2 40.03 -53.97 35.08
N ILE A 3 39.86 -54.57 33.91
CA ILE A 3 39.14 -54.00 32.76
C ILE A 3 37.67 -54.42 32.87
N TYR A 4 36.76 -53.46 33.02
CA TYR A 4 35.33 -53.72 32.99
C TYR A 4 34.84 -53.79 31.54
N VAL A 5 34.50 -55.01 31.08
CA VAL A 5 33.83 -55.21 29.79
C VAL A 5 32.32 -55.07 30.01
N LEU A 6 31.76 -53.93 29.62
CA LEU A 6 30.31 -53.72 29.56
C LEU A 6 29.74 -54.51 28.38
N SER A 7 28.78 -55.39 28.65
CA SER A 7 28.13 -56.19 27.61
C SER A 7 27.22 -55.33 26.73
N ARG A 8 27.15 -55.66 25.43
CA ARG A 8 26.36 -54.94 24.41
C ARG A 8 24.88 -54.70 24.78
N ARG A 9 24.30 -55.50 25.69
CA ARG A 9 22.93 -55.32 26.18
C ARG A 9 22.75 -54.09 27.10
N LYS A 10 23.77 -53.65 27.82
CA LYS A 10 23.71 -52.44 28.67
C LYS A 10 23.89 -51.13 27.88
N LEU A 11 24.47 -51.20 26.67
CA LEU A 11 24.62 -50.03 25.79
C LEU A 11 23.30 -49.66 25.08
N VAL A 12 22.46 -50.66 24.76
CA VAL A 12 21.19 -50.46 24.05
C VAL A 12 20.12 -49.80 24.94
N LEU A 13 20.15 -50.04 26.26
CA LEU A 13 19.22 -49.42 27.21
C LEU A 13 19.57 -47.96 27.56
N LEU A 14 20.81 -47.53 27.34
CA LEU A 14 21.20 -46.12 27.51
C LEU A 14 20.80 -45.26 26.30
N PHE A 15 20.61 -45.86 25.13
CA PHE A 15 20.14 -45.19 23.91
C PHE A 15 18.61 -45.09 23.81
N LEU A 16 17.86 -45.90 24.57
CA LEU A 16 16.39 -45.89 24.60
C LEU A 16 15.78 -44.99 25.69
N PHE A 17 16.61 -44.35 26.53
CA PHE A 17 16.14 -43.39 27.55
C PHE A 17 16.46 -41.92 27.20
N LEU A 18 17.10 -41.66 26.07
CA LEU A 18 17.37 -40.32 25.53
C LEU A 18 16.46 -39.95 24.35
N LEU A 19 15.36 -40.68 24.17
CA LEU A 19 14.36 -40.47 23.12
C LEU A 19 12.96 -40.09 23.64
N THR A 20 12.81 -39.82 24.95
CA THR A 20 11.50 -39.51 25.55
C THR A 20 11.39 -38.15 26.28
N THR A 21 12.38 -37.26 26.17
CA THR A 21 12.30 -35.91 26.76
C THR A 21 12.86 -34.79 25.85
N GLY A 22 12.80 -34.98 24.53
CA GLY A 22 13.40 -34.06 23.55
C GLY A 22 12.47 -33.47 22.48
N GLY A 23 11.16 -33.63 22.59
CA GLY A 23 10.17 -33.01 21.72
C GLY A 23 8.92 -32.78 22.55
N VAL A 24 8.29 -31.62 22.60
CA VAL A 24 8.13 -30.58 21.59
C VAL A 24 8.21 -29.26 22.35
N LEU A 25 9.31 -28.51 22.20
CA LEU A 25 9.23 -27.07 22.42
C LEU A 25 8.36 -26.56 21.29
N ALA A 26 7.06 -26.45 21.57
CA ALA A 26 6.14 -25.69 20.77
C ALA A 26 6.68 -24.26 20.79
N ILE A 27 7.53 -23.95 19.81
CA ILE A 27 7.73 -22.59 19.35
C ILE A 27 6.34 -22.22 18.86
N THR A 28 5.55 -21.62 19.75
CA THR A 28 4.50 -20.72 19.35
C THR A 28 5.25 -19.62 18.62
N GLN A 29 5.51 -19.85 17.33
CA GLN A 29 5.56 -18.74 16.40
C GLN A 29 4.18 -18.13 16.57
N SER A 30 4.09 -17.13 17.44
CA SER A 30 3.18 -16.04 17.25
C SER A 30 3.50 -15.55 15.85
N SER A 31 2.85 -16.19 14.88
CA SER A 31 2.51 -15.56 13.63
C SER A 31 1.87 -14.26 14.08
N LEU A 32 2.67 -13.19 14.05
CA LEU A 32 2.15 -11.87 13.81
C LEU A 32 1.48 -12.01 12.47
N THR A 33 0.23 -12.46 12.51
CA THR A 33 -0.71 -12.32 11.43
C THR A 33 -0.62 -10.85 11.14
N ALA A 34 -0.01 -10.51 10.00
CA ALA A 34 -0.11 -9.17 9.45
C ALA A 34 -1.60 -8.82 9.59
N PRO A 35 -1.96 -7.78 10.35
CA PRO A 35 -3.36 -7.45 10.52
C PRO A 35 -3.95 -7.44 9.11
N SER A 36 -5.09 -8.08 8.92
CA SER A 36 -5.84 -8.07 7.68
C SER A 36 -6.33 -6.63 7.43
N LEU A 37 -5.38 -5.74 7.15
CA LEU A 37 -5.53 -4.29 7.05
C LEU A 37 -6.50 -3.93 5.93
N VAL A 38 -6.69 -4.83 4.97
CA VAL A 38 -7.51 -4.64 3.78
C VAL A 38 -9.03 -4.64 4.08
N ARG A 39 -9.52 -4.97 5.29
CA ARG A 39 -10.98 -5.06 5.53
C ARG A 39 -11.46 -4.49 6.88
N ALA A 40 -10.93 -3.33 7.29
CA ALA A 40 -11.46 -2.64 8.46
C ALA A 40 -12.80 -1.96 8.13
N PRO A 41 -13.90 -2.23 8.87
CA PRO A 41 -15.16 -1.49 8.69
C PRO A 41 -14.93 0.02 8.77
N GLY A 42 -15.47 0.76 7.81
CA GLY A 42 -15.33 2.22 7.75
C GLY A 42 -14.08 2.75 7.02
N THR A 43 -13.32 1.88 6.34
CA THR A 43 -12.31 2.28 5.34
C THR A 43 -12.80 2.02 3.92
N TYR A 44 -12.26 2.75 2.95
CA TYR A 44 -12.50 2.57 1.53
C TYR A 44 -11.30 1.85 0.90
N TYR A 45 -11.44 0.57 0.57
CA TYR A 45 -10.34 -0.26 0.06
C TYR A 45 -10.66 -0.94 -1.28
N MET A 46 -11.91 -0.87 -1.72
CA MET A 46 -12.40 -1.27 -3.04
C MET A 46 -13.76 -0.62 -3.28
N ALA A 47 -14.18 -0.49 -4.53
CA ALA A 47 -15.58 -0.24 -4.86
C ALA A 47 -16.41 -1.52 -4.93
N ASN A 48 -17.64 -1.47 -4.45
CA ASN A 48 -18.62 -2.55 -4.65
C ASN A 48 -19.35 -2.36 -5.98
N THR A 49 -18.70 -2.78 -7.08
CA THR A 49 -19.23 -2.65 -8.44
C THR A 49 -18.89 -3.88 -9.30
N GLN A 50 -19.74 -4.16 -10.29
CA GLN A 50 -19.46 -5.13 -11.35
C GLN A 50 -18.82 -4.46 -12.58
N GLU A 51 -18.77 -3.13 -12.62
CA GLU A 51 -18.10 -2.42 -13.71
C GLU A 51 -16.60 -2.66 -13.64
N LYS A 52 -15.99 -2.99 -14.79
CA LYS A 52 -14.54 -3.09 -14.93
C LYS A 52 -13.89 -1.71 -14.86
N THR A 53 -13.93 -1.11 -13.69
CA THR A 53 -13.35 0.20 -13.37
C THR A 53 -12.47 0.03 -12.14
N ILE A 54 -11.27 0.59 -12.16
CA ILE A 54 -10.28 0.51 -11.08
C ILE A 54 -9.64 1.88 -10.84
N ALA A 55 -8.98 2.03 -9.69
CA ALA A 55 -8.15 3.19 -9.40
C ALA A 55 -6.67 2.79 -9.29
N LEU A 56 -5.81 3.49 -10.04
CA LEU A 56 -4.36 3.48 -9.81
C LEU A 56 -4.06 4.52 -8.74
N THR A 57 -3.32 4.12 -7.70
CA THR A 57 -2.95 5.00 -6.59
C THR A 57 -1.46 4.95 -6.32
N PHE A 58 -0.86 6.09 -6.02
CA PHE A 58 0.58 6.25 -5.77
C PHE A 58 0.81 6.88 -4.40
N ASP A 59 1.67 6.27 -3.59
CA ASP A 59 2.05 6.76 -2.27
C ASP A 59 3.49 7.33 -2.27
N ASP A 60 3.77 8.16 -1.25
CA ASP A 60 5.07 8.70 -0.84
C ASP A 60 5.62 9.91 -1.62
N GLY A 61 5.05 10.24 -2.78
CA GLY A 61 5.48 11.39 -3.57
C GLY A 61 5.00 12.76 -3.08
N PRO A 62 5.23 13.82 -3.88
CA PRO A 62 5.96 13.79 -5.15
C PRO A 62 7.48 13.73 -4.98
N ASP A 63 8.13 12.82 -5.69
CA ASP A 63 9.58 12.74 -5.86
C ASP A 63 10.03 13.52 -7.12
N PRO A 64 11.15 14.27 -7.09
CA PRO A 64 11.59 15.09 -8.22
C PRO A 64 12.10 14.29 -9.43
N ILE A 65 12.31 12.98 -9.31
CA ILE A 65 12.83 12.11 -10.37
C ILE A 65 11.71 11.19 -10.87
N ASP A 66 11.10 10.40 -9.98
CA ASP A 66 10.17 9.33 -10.38
C ASP A 66 8.75 9.86 -10.71
N THR A 67 8.24 10.85 -9.96
CA THR A 67 6.89 11.41 -10.21
C THR A 67 6.76 12.04 -11.61
N PRO A 68 7.71 12.85 -12.13
CA PRO A 68 7.64 13.39 -13.49
C PRO A 68 7.55 12.32 -14.59
N ASP A 69 8.26 11.20 -14.44
CA ASP A 69 8.25 10.10 -15.41
C ASP A 69 6.91 9.36 -15.37
N ILE A 70 6.39 9.09 -14.16
CA ILE A 70 5.04 8.53 -13.98
C ILE A 70 3.98 9.41 -14.63
N LEU A 71 4.03 10.73 -14.42
CA LEU A 71 3.09 11.67 -15.02
C LEU A 71 3.16 11.68 -16.55
N THR A 72 4.37 11.58 -17.10
CA THR A 72 4.56 11.48 -18.56
C THR A 72 3.88 10.24 -19.12
N ILE A 73 4.06 9.08 -18.49
CA ILE A 73 3.40 7.82 -18.89
C ILE A 73 1.89 7.94 -18.75
N LEU A 74 1.37 8.47 -17.64
CA LEU A 74 -0.07 8.64 -17.42
C LEU A 74 -0.70 9.55 -18.48
N LYS A 75 -0.03 10.65 -18.82
CA LYS A 75 -0.47 11.58 -19.87
C LYS A 75 -0.46 10.93 -21.25
N GLU A 76 0.63 10.27 -21.63
CA GLU A 76 0.73 9.53 -22.91
C GLU A 76 -0.34 8.45 -23.04
N LYS A 77 -0.66 7.79 -21.92
CA LYS A 77 -1.70 6.79 -21.86
C LYS A 77 -3.09 7.39 -21.67
N ASN A 78 -3.26 8.70 -21.45
CA ASN A 78 -4.55 9.33 -21.12
C ASN A 78 -5.25 8.61 -19.94
N VAL A 79 -4.55 8.48 -18.82
CA VAL A 79 -5.03 7.87 -17.58
C VAL A 79 -4.90 8.87 -16.43
N ARG A 80 -5.96 9.01 -15.63
CA ARG A 80 -5.93 9.74 -14.37
C ARG A 80 -5.77 8.76 -13.21
N ALA A 81 -5.21 9.24 -12.11
CA ALA A 81 -4.81 8.44 -10.95
C ALA A 81 -4.97 9.28 -9.67
N THR A 82 -4.79 8.66 -8.52
CA THR A 82 -4.80 9.34 -7.21
C THR A 82 -3.43 9.26 -6.54
N PHE A 83 -2.91 10.38 -6.07
CA PHE A 83 -1.59 10.48 -5.44
C PHE A 83 -1.75 10.83 -3.97
N PHE A 84 -1.37 9.93 -3.08
CA PHE A 84 -1.30 10.15 -1.64
C PHE A 84 0.05 10.77 -1.31
N VAL A 85 0.07 12.09 -1.16
CA VAL A 85 1.29 12.88 -1.04
C VAL A 85 1.72 13.06 0.42
N LEU A 86 3.04 13.08 0.64
CA LEU A 86 3.63 13.46 1.91
C LEU A 86 3.75 14.98 2.00
N GLY A 87 3.34 15.57 3.12
CA GLY A 87 3.44 17.02 3.33
C GLY A 87 4.86 17.58 3.13
N GLN A 88 5.90 16.88 3.61
CA GLN A 88 7.29 17.29 3.38
C GLN A 88 7.68 17.27 1.89
N ALA A 89 7.13 16.32 1.11
CA ALA A 89 7.41 16.21 -0.33
C ALA A 89 6.67 17.30 -1.12
N VAL A 90 5.46 17.68 -0.68
CA VAL A 90 4.73 18.85 -1.21
C VAL A 90 5.54 20.13 -0.99
N GLN A 91 6.08 20.34 0.21
CA GLN A 91 6.92 21.50 0.52
C GLN A 91 8.17 21.56 -0.37
N ALA A 92 8.83 20.42 -0.58
CA ALA A 92 10.02 20.35 -1.41
C ALA A 92 9.73 20.55 -2.90
N ASN A 93 8.59 20.05 -3.39
CA ASN A 93 8.26 19.99 -4.82
C ASN A 93 6.85 20.55 -5.14
N PRO A 94 6.52 21.80 -4.77
CA PRO A 94 5.15 22.32 -4.91
C PRO A 94 4.72 22.43 -6.38
N HIS A 95 5.68 22.57 -7.30
CA HIS A 95 5.42 22.59 -8.74
C HIS A 95 4.92 21.24 -9.28
N LEU A 96 5.36 20.11 -8.70
CA LEU A 96 4.87 18.79 -9.09
C LEU A 96 3.44 18.56 -8.61
N VAL A 97 3.10 19.01 -7.40
CA VAL A 97 1.71 18.91 -6.91
C VAL A 97 0.75 19.76 -7.75
N LYS A 98 1.18 20.95 -8.18
CA LYS A 98 0.44 21.75 -9.17
C LYS A 98 0.24 21.00 -10.48
N ARG A 99 1.29 20.33 -10.99
CA ARG A 99 1.22 19.52 -12.21
C ARG A 99 0.24 18.36 -12.06
N LEU A 100 0.24 17.67 -10.91
CA LEU A 100 -0.74 16.61 -10.60
C LEU A 100 -2.18 17.11 -10.81
N VAL A 101 -2.53 18.26 -10.20
CA VAL A 101 -3.87 18.86 -10.35
C VAL A 101 -4.15 19.29 -11.78
N MET A 102 -3.21 19.99 -12.42
CA MET A 102 -3.37 20.47 -13.80
C MET A 102 -3.57 19.35 -14.82
N GLU A 103 -2.96 18.19 -14.61
CA GLU A 103 -3.11 17.00 -15.46
C GLU A 103 -4.33 16.15 -15.07
N GLY A 104 -5.13 16.61 -14.09
CA GLY A 104 -6.41 16.02 -13.71
C GLY A 104 -6.32 14.86 -12.71
N HIS A 105 -5.16 14.67 -12.08
CA HIS A 105 -5.00 13.67 -11.03
C HIS A 105 -5.63 14.14 -9.71
N GLU A 106 -6.08 13.18 -8.90
CA GLU A 106 -6.61 13.44 -7.57
C GLU A 106 -5.49 13.40 -6.53
N ILE A 107 -5.57 14.25 -5.51
CA ILE A 107 -4.61 14.28 -4.40
C ILE A 107 -5.28 13.76 -3.13
N GLY A 108 -4.63 12.78 -2.49
CA GLY A 108 -4.91 12.33 -1.14
C GLY A 108 -3.78 12.73 -0.17
N ASN A 109 -4.08 12.71 1.12
CA ASN A 109 -3.13 13.00 2.19
C ASN A 109 -2.45 11.71 2.68
N HIS A 110 -1.12 11.68 2.76
CA HIS A 110 -0.36 10.52 3.23
C HIS A 110 0.43 10.76 4.52
N SER A 111 -0.05 11.66 5.39
CA SER A 111 0.70 12.23 6.52
C SER A 111 1.81 13.19 6.07
N PHE A 112 2.53 13.77 7.03
CA PHE A 112 3.55 14.77 6.73
C PHE A 112 4.94 14.14 6.55
N ASN A 113 5.34 13.25 7.46
CA ASN A 113 6.68 12.64 7.50
C ASN A 113 6.68 11.11 7.39
N HIS A 114 5.53 10.48 7.11
CA HIS A 114 5.41 9.03 7.03
C HIS A 114 5.74 8.31 8.37
N ASP A 115 5.29 8.86 9.51
CA ASP A 115 5.43 8.20 10.82
C ASP A 115 4.49 7.00 10.91
N TYR A 116 5.03 5.78 10.78
CA TYR A 116 4.24 4.54 10.89
C TYR A 116 3.45 4.43 12.21
N GLN A 117 3.95 5.04 13.29
CA GLN A 117 3.27 5.04 14.58
C GLN A 117 2.14 6.09 14.66
N GLN A 118 2.13 7.05 13.72
CA GLN A 118 1.17 8.16 13.65
C GLN A 118 1.03 8.90 14.99
N ARG A 119 2.17 9.18 15.66
CA ARG A 119 2.20 9.81 16.99
C ARG A 119 1.61 11.21 16.99
N ARG A 120 1.71 11.90 15.84
CA ARG A 120 1.23 13.28 15.62
C ARG A 120 0.10 13.33 14.59
N LEU A 121 -0.70 12.27 14.48
CA LEU A 121 -1.70 12.07 13.43
C LEU A 121 -2.49 13.34 13.03
N VAL A 122 -3.14 14.00 14.00
CA VAL A 122 -3.98 15.18 13.72
C VAL A 122 -3.16 16.34 13.17
N GLU A 123 -1.97 16.55 13.71
CA GLU A 123 -1.08 17.61 13.27
C GLU A 123 -0.55 17.34 11.86
N GLU A 124 -0.09 16.10 11.61
CA GLU A 124 0.45 15.71 10.30
C GLU A 124 -0.61 15.74 9.19
N ILE A 125 -1.85 15.36 9.49
CA ILE A 125 -2.98 15.53 8.56
C ILE A 125 -3.14 17.01 8.22
N LYS A 126 -3.29 17.87 9.23
CA LYS A 126 -3.57 19.29 9.02
C LYS A 126 -2.43 20.02 8.31
N GLN A 127 -1.18 19.72 8.66
CA GLN A 127 -0.02 20.31 7.99
C GLN A 127 0.01 19.91 6.52
N THR A 128 -0.19 18.63 6.22
CA THR A 128 -0.20 18.16 4.83
C THR A 128 -1.36 18.77 4.04
N ASP A 129 -2.56 18.86 4.62
CA ASP A 129 -3.71 19.53 3.98
C ASP A 129 -3.41 21.00 3.68
N GLN A 130 -2.76 21.70 4.62
CA GLN A 130 -2.35 23.10 4.45
C GLN A 130 -1.34 23.26 3.31
N GLU A 131 -0.32 22.39 3.23
CA GLU A 131 0.68 22.44 2.16
C GLU A 131 0.10 22.17 0.79
N VAL A 132 -0.80 21.17 0.69
CA VAL A 132 -1.52 20.88 -0.56
C VAL A 132 -2.39 22.07 -0.96
N PHE A 133 -3.17 22.62 -0.04
CA PHE A 133 -4.05 23.76 -0.32
C PHE A 133 -3.27 25.01 -0.69
N ALA A 134 -2.18 25.34 0.03
CA ALA A 134 -1.33 26.48 -0.28
C ALA A 134 -0.68 26.34 -1.67
N SER A 135 -0.32 25.12 -2.07
CA SER A 135 0.29 24.85 -3.37
C SER A 135 -0.71 24.86 -4.52
N THR A 136 -1.95 24.43 -4.31
CA THR A 136 -2.86 24.09 -5.41
C THR A 136 -4.24 24.75 -5.35
N GLY A 137 -4.66 25.25 -4.19
CA GLY A 137 -6.04 25.66 -3.93
C GLY A 137 -7.04 24.50 -3.78
N VAL A 138 -6.56 23.25 -3.79
CA VAL A 138 -7.39 22.04 -3.69
C VAL A 138 -7.36 21.49 -2.26
N HIS A 139 -8.51 20.99 -1.80
CA HIS A 139 -8.62 20.23 -0.57
C HIS A 139 -8.51 18.72 -0.85
N THR A 140 -7.78 18.03 0.01
CA THR A 140 -7.70 16.57 0.08
C THR A 140 -8.96 16.02 0.76
N TYR A 141 -9.46 14.89 0.24
CA TYR A 141 -10.65 14.21 0.78
C TYR A 141 -10.34 12.83 1.37
N PHE A 142 -9.35 12.16 0.79
CA PHE A 142 -8.87 10.87 1.25
C PHE A 142 -7.59 11.01 2.06
N TYR A 143 -7.49 10.21 3.12
CA TYR A 143 -6.26 9.99 3.86
C TYR A 143 -5.87 8.52 3.75
N ARG A 144 -4.60 8.23 3.47
CA ARG A 144 -4.06 6.89 3.55
C ARG A 144 -3.02 6.85 4.68
N PRO A 145 -3.16 5.99 5.69
CA PRO A 145 -2.17 5.89 6.76
C PRO A 145 -0.86 5.27 6.22
N PRO A 146 0.32 5.77 6.64
CA PRO A 146 1.61 5.16 6.35
C PRO A 146 1.63 3.65 6.61
N GLY A 147 1.99 2.88 5.58
CA GLY A 147 2.03 1.41 5.62
C GLY A 147 0.66 0.72 5.82
N GLY A 148 -0.44 1.46 5.74
CA GLY A 148 -1.78 0.95 6.01
C GLY A 148 -2.08 0.74 7.50
N PHE A 149 -1.15 1.04 8.42
CA PHE A 149 -1.34 0.77 9.84
C PHE A 149 -2.47 1.61 10.42
N LEU A 150 -3.46 0.97 11.04
CA LEU A 150 -4.65 1.67 11.50
C LEU A 150 -5.32 0.97 12.67
N SER A 151 -5.34 1.64 13.82
CA SER A 151 -6.20 1.29 14.96
C SER A 151 -7.59 1.90 14.81
N LYS A 152 -8.57 1.39 15.57
CA LYS A 152 -9.93 1.98 15.62
C LYS A 152 -9.90 3.46 16.02
N ASN A 153 -9.07 3.82 17.00
CA ASN A 153 -8.95 5.21 17.47
C ASN A 153 -8.36 6.12 16.38
N GLN A 154 -7.36 5.63 15.63
CA GLN A 154 -6.79 6.39 14.51
C GLN A 154 -7.82 6.55 13.38
N LEU A 155 -8.57 5.51 13.03
CA LEU A 155 -9.65 5.59 12.03
C LEU A 155 -10.68 6.67 12.39
N GLU A 156 -11.18 6.65 13.63
CA GLU A 156 -12.15 7.65 14.09
C GLU A 156 -11.54 9.06 14.17
N THR A 157 -10.24 9.16 14.48
CA THR A 157 -9.53 10.44 14.47
C THR A 157 -9.43 11.03 13.06
N VAL A 158 -9.08 10.21 12.06
CA VAL A 158 -9.02 10.64 10.65
C VAL A 158 -10.40 11.14 10.20
N LYS A 159 -11.46 10.37 10.47
CA LYS A 159 -12.85 10.74 10.13
C LYS A 159 -13.27 12.07 10.77
N LYS A 160 -12.97 12.27 12.06
CA LYS A 160 -13.26 13.53 12.78
C LYS A 160 -12.51 14.73 12.21
N ASN A 161 -11.43 14.52 11.47
CA ASN A 161 -10.69 15.56 10.75
C ASN A 161 -11.11 15.67 9.28
N GLY A 162 -12.26 15.10 8.89
CA GLY A 162 -12.89 15.35 7.59
C GLY A 162 -12.45 14.42 6.45
N HIS A 163 -11.66 13.38 6.74
CA HIS A 163 -11.10 12.50 5.72
C HIS A 163 -11.75 11.12 5.69
N ILE A 164 -11.88 10.55 4.50
CA ILE A 164 -12.14 9.12 4.33
C ILE A 164 -10.80 8.38 4.34
N VAL A 165 -10.70 7.34 5.17
CA VAL A 165 -9.52 6.46 5.13
C VAL A 165 -9.58 5.59 3.88
N ALA A 166 -8.62 5.78 2.98
CA ALA A 166 -8.45 4.99 1.78
C ALA A 166 -7.29 3.99 1.93
N LEU A 167 -7.55 2.72 1.63
CA LEU A 167 -6.54 1.66 1.56
C LEU A 167 -6.48 1.13 0.12
N TRP A 168 -6.04 -0.11 -0.06
CA TRP A 168 -5.93 -0.78 -1.35
C TRP A 168 -6.40 -2.23 -1.24
N SER A 169 -6.85 -2.80 -2.36
CA SER A 169 -7.22 -4.20 -2.49
C SER A 169 -6.22 -5.01 -3.31
N VAL A 170 -5.36 -4.33 -4.09
CA VAL A 170 -4.31 -4.93 -4.91
C VAL A 170 -2.98 -4.25 -4.58
N ASP A 171 -2.04 -5.02 -4.03
CA ASP A 171 -0.67 -4.55 -3.73
C ASP A 171 0.28 -5.01 -4.84
N SER A 172 0.88 -4.06 -5.57
CA SER A 172 1.87 -4.35 -6.60
C SER A 172 3.20 -4.87 -6.03
N LYS A 173 3.45 -4.62 -4.75
CA LYS A 173 4.71 -4.87 -4.03
C LYS A 173 5.93 -4.20 -4.66
N ASP A 174 5.73 -3.14 -5.43
CA ASP A 174 6.79 -2.36 -6.07
C ASP A 174 7.78 -1.77 -5.05
N TRP A 175 7.31 -1.49 -3.82
CA TRP A 175 8.13 -1.04 -2.70
C TRP A 175 9.29 -1.99 -2.34
N ARG A 176 9.23 -3.27 -2.75
CA ARG A 176 10.30 -4.26 -2.56
C ARG A 176 11.31 -4.30 -3.70
N ASN A 177 11.12 -3.52 -4.76
CA ASN A 177 11.86 -3.63 -6.02
C ASN A 177 11.98 -5.08 -6.55
N PRO A 178 10.86 -5.83 -6.68
CA PRO A 178 10.88 -7.26 -7.01
C PRO A 178 11.17 -7.57 -8.49
N GLY A 179 11.34 -6.55 -9.33
CA GLY A 179 11.50 -6.62 -10.78
C GLY A 179 10.22 -6.24 -11.52
N VAL A 180 10.38 -5.55 -12.66
CA VAL A 180 9.27 -5.00 -13.47
C VAL A 180 8.20 -6.05 -13.77
N LYS A 181 8.60 -7.24 -14.25
CA LYS A 181 7.66 -8.32 -14.57
C LYS A 181 6.85 -8.74 -13.33
N GLN A 182 7.50 -8.85 -12.18
CA GLN A 182 6.83 -9.28 -10.95
C GLN A 182 5.82 -8.23 -10.45
N ILE A 183 6.12 -6.94 -10.62
CA ILE A 183 5.18 -5.85 -10.32
C ILE A 183 3.92 -5.99 -11.20
N VAL A 184 4.11 -6.13 -12.51
CA VAL A 184 2.99 -6.34 -13.46
C VAL A 184 2.18 -7.59 -13.08
N ASP A 185 2.85 -8.72 -12.85
CA ASP A 185 2.20 -9.98 -12.50
C ASP A 185 1.41 -9.87 -11.19
N ASN A 186 1.93 -9.16 -10.18
CA ASN A 186 1.23 -8.94 -8.92
C ASN A 186 -0.07 -8.18 -9.12
N VAL A 187 -0.08 -7.14 -9.98
CA VAL A 187 -1.31 -6.43 -10.32
C VAL A 187 -2.26 -7.32 -11.09
N MET A 188 -1.80 -7.91 -12.20
CA MET A 188 -2.66 -8.64 -13.14
C MET A 188 -3.23 -9.95 -12.58
N LYS A 189 -2.55 -10.57 -11.61
CA LYS A 189 -3.05 -11.77 -10.92
C LYS A 189 -4.19 -11.47 -9.95
N ASN A 190 -4.23 -10.27 -9.39
CA ASN A 190 -5.12 -9.94 -8.28
C ASN A 190 -6.18 -8.89 -8.63
N VAL A 191 -6.14 -8.27 -9.82
CA VAL A 191 -7.12 -7.24 -10.22
C VAL A 191 -8.53 -7.80 -10.43
N PHE A 192 -9.53 -7.04 -9.98
CA PHE A 192 -10.96 -7.30 -10.13
C PHE A 192 -11.74 -5.97 -10.30
N PRO A 193 -13.00 -5.99 -10.77
CA PRO A 193 -13.89 -4.82 -10.80
C PRO A 193 -13.92 -4.07 -9.47
N GLY A 194 -13.70 -2.77 -9.47
CA GLY A 194 -13.67 -1.96 -8.24
C GLY A 194 -12.33 -1.99 -7.48
N ALA A 195 -11.28 -2.60 -8.01
CA ALA A 195 -10.00 -2.66 -7.31
C ALA A 195 -9.32 -1.29 -7.16
N ILE A 196 -8.65 -1.10 -6.02
CA ILE A 196 -7.73 0.02 -5.76
C ILE A 196 -6.32 -0.57 -5.73
N ILE A 197 -5.47 -0.13 -6.66
CA ILE A 197 -4.11 -0.65 -6.86
C ILE A 197 -3.10 0.28 -6.18
N LEU A 198 -2.28 -0.26 -5.28
CA LEU A 198 -1.17 0.44 -4.63
C LEU A 198 0.12 0.33 -5.46
N LEU A 199 0.67 1.50 -5.79
CA LEU A 199 1.99 1.75 -6.36
C LEU A 199 2.64 2.89 -5.54
N HIS A 200 3.90 3.19 -5.79
CA HIS A 200 4.61 4.28 -5.13
C HIS A 200 5.30 5.18 -6.16
N ASP A 201 5.27 6.48 -5.93
CA ASP A 201 6.01 7.47 -6.72
C ASP A 201 7.10 8.20 -5.91
N GLY A 202 7.28 7.87 -4.63
CA GLY A 202 8.35 8.42 -3.80
C GLY A 202 8.83 7.48 -2.68
N GLY A 203 9.51 8.05 -1.68
CA GLY A 203 10.02 7.35 -0.49
C GLY A 203 11.37 6.66 -0.70
N TYR A 204 11.57 6.04 -1.86
CA TYR A 204 12.83 5.47 -2.36
C TYR A 204 12.78 5.44 -3.89
N GLN A 205 13.88 5.08 -4.56
CA GLN A 205 13.91 4.95 -6.02
C GLN A 205 12.82 4.01 -6.56
N ARG A 206 12.00 4.50 -7.51
CA ARG A 206 10.85 3.81 -8.13
C ARG A 206 11.04 3.50 -9.62
N THR A 207 12.28 3.41 -10.10
CA THR A 207 12.61 3.03 -11.49
C THR A 207 11.85 1.79 -11.99
N GLN A 208 11.61 0.79 -11.13
CA GLN A 208 10.86 -0.41 -11.52
C GLN A 208 9.35 -0.14 -11.66
N THR A 209 8.79 0.71 -10.79
CA THR A 209 7.39 1.17 -10.88
C THR A 209 7.18 1.97 -12.17
N VAL A 210 8.07 2.93 -12.45
CA VAL A 210 8.07 3.72 -13.69
C VAL A 210 8.02 2.79 -14.91
N LYS A 211 8.92 1.79 -14.97
CA LYS A 211 8.96 0.83 -16.09
C LYS A 211 7.78 -0.14 -16.14
N ALA A 212 7.14 -0.44 -15.01
CA ALA A 212 5.99 -1.34 -14.94
C ALA A 212 4.66 -0.65 -15.28
N LEU A 213 4.56 0.67 -15.11
CA LEU A 213 3.31 1.40 -15.22
C LEU A 213 2.68 1.31 -16.62
N GLY A 214 3.46 1.52 -17.68
CA GLY A 214 2.98 1.38 -19.06
C GLY A 214 2.40 0.00 -19.34
N PRO A 215 3.17 -1.09 -19.10
CA PRO A 215 2.67 -2.47 -19.22
C PRO A 215 1.43 -2.78 -18.37
N ILE A 216 1.33 -2.24 -17.15
CA ILE A 216 0.14 -2.40 -16.30
C ILE A 216 -1.09 -1.77 -16.98
N ILE A 217 -0.98 -0.53 -17.43
CA ILE A 217 -2.09 0.20 -18.06
C ILE A 217 -2.57 -0.53 -19.32
N ASP A 218 -1.63 -0.95 -20.18
CA ASP A 218 -1.95 -1.66 -21.43
C ASP A 218 -2.65 -2.99 -21.13
N ALA A 219 -2.11 -3.81 -20.22
CA ALA A 219 -2.71 -5.09 -19.86
C ALA A 219 -4.08 -4.96 -19.18
N LEU A 220 -4.32 -3.89 -18.41
CA LEU A 220 -5.62 -3.60 -17.82
C LEU A 220 -6.64 -3.21 -18.89
N ARG A 221 -6.25 -2.37 -19.86
CA ARG A 221 -7.10 -1.99 -21.00
C ARG A 221 -7.47 -3.18 -21.87
N ASP A 222 -6.52 -4.06 -22.16
CA ASP A 222 -6.75 -5.28 -22.94
C ASP A 222 -7.79 -6.20 -22.26
N ARG A 223 -7.89 -6.15 -20.93
CA ARG A 223 -8.92 -6.86 -20.16
C ARG A 223 -10.25 -6.10 -20.01
N GLY A 224 -10.34 -4.91 -20.61
CA GLY A 224 -11.53 -4.06 -20.62
C GLY A 224 -11.68 -3.17 -19.39
N TYR A 225 -10.61 -2.92 -18.62
CA TYR A 225 -10.67 -2.03 -17.47
C TYR A 225 -10.55 -0.55 -17.84
N ARG A 226 -11.38 0.28 -17.22
CA ARG A 226 -11.22 1.73 -17.15
C ARG A 226 -10.44 2.10 -15.90
N MET A 227 -9.55 3.09 -16.02
CA MET A 227 -8.79 3.65 -14.90
C MET A 227 -9.33 5.05 -14.60
N VAL A 228 -9.70 5.28 -13.36
CA VAL A 228 -10.34 6.51 -12.86
C VAL A 228 -9.68 6.96 -11.56
N THR A 229 -10.01 8.17 -11.08
CA THR A 229 -9.57 8.59 -9.75
C THR A 229 -10.34 7.87 -8.64
N LEU A 230 -9.90 8.00 -7.39
CA LEU A 230 -10.51 7.31 -6.26
C LEU A 230 -11.92 7.83 -5.96
N SER A 231 -12.14 9.14 -6.06
CA SER A 231 -13.47 9.75 -5.97
C SER A 231 -14.42 9.22 -7.04
N GLU A 232 -13.94 9.08 -8.28
CA GLU A 232 -14.74 8.54 -9.38
C GLU A 232 -15.08 7.07 -9.21
N LEU A 233 -14.12 6.27 -8.74
CA LEU A 233 -14.35 4.88 -8.40
C LEU A 233 -15.39 4.77 -7.28
N LYS A 234 -15.32 5.65 -6.28
CA LYS A 234 -16.24 5.68 -5.14
C LYS A 234 -17.69 5.98 -5.56
N MET A 235 -17.91 6.78 -6.59
CA MET A 235 -19.26 7.03 -7.11
C MET A 235 -19.94 5.77 -7.69
N LEU A 236 -19.16 4.73 -8.00
CA LEU A 236 -19.67 3.45 -8.50
C LEU A 236 -20.01 2.46 -7.39
N ASP A 237 -19.80 2.82 -6.12
CA ASP A 237 -20.24 1.99 -4.99
C ASP A 237 -21.75 1.82 -5.06
N SER A 238 -22.20 0.61 -5.39
CA SER A 238 -23.60 0.27 -5.20
C SER A 238 -23.93 0.42 -3.70
N GLU A 239 -24.89 1.28 -3.37
CA GLU A 239 -25.46 1.30 -2.04
C GLU A 239 -25.87 -0.13 -1.71
N ILE A 240 -25.40 -0.64 -0.57
CA ILE A 240 -26.00 -1.82 0.02
C ILE A 240 -27.43 -1.41 0.34
N LYS A 241 -28.38 -1.75 -0.56
CA LYS A 241 -29.80 -1.78 -0.22
C LYS A 241 -30.06 -2.89 0.78
#